data_AF-A0A539DTS9-F1
#
_entry.id   AF-A0A539DTS9-F1
#
_cell.length_a   1.000
_cell.length_b   1.000
_cell.length_c   1.000
_cell.angle_alpha   90.00
_cell.angle_beta   90.00
_cell.angle_gamma   90.00
#
_symmetry.space_group_name_H-M   'P 1'
#
loop_
_entity.id
_entity.type
_entity.pdbx_description
1 polymer ?
#
loop_
_entity_poly.entity_id
_entity_poly.type
_entity_poly.pdbx_seq_one_letter_code
_entity_poly.pdbx_strand_id
1 'polypeptide(L)'
;MRSIIIEPFRIKSVEAIKFADDVLIDLLTDSGTGAMSSAQWGALMQGDESYAGSRSFYRFDAVVRDLTGFRHIIPTHQGRAAERILFHTVLKPDQIVPNNNHFDTTRANIEVEGAEARDLVIPEGRVPSLIHPFKGNIDLG
;
A
#
# COMPACT_ATOMS: atom_id res chain seq x y z
N MET A 1 18.32 22.91 16.87
CA MET A 1 18.97 21.70 17.42
C MET A 1 18.62 20.56 16.46
N ARG A 2 19.59 19.97 15.73
CA ARG A 2 19.29 18.83 14.85
C ARG A 2 19.19 17.57 15.71
N SER A 3 18.01 16.99 15.83
CA SER A 3 17.84 15.67 16.46
C SER A 3 18.51 14.63 15.59
N ILE A 4 19.45 13.86 16.15
CA ILE A 4 19.95 12.65 15.51
C ILE A 4 18.87 11.58 15.67
N ILE A 5 18.36 11.05 14.56
CA ILE A 5 17.47 9.88 14.55
C ILE A 5 18.36 8.65 14.46
N ILE A 6 18.23 7.74 15.43
CA ILE A 6 18.95 6.46 15.47
C ILE A 6 17.95 5.35 15.16
N GLU A 7 18.35 4.39 14.34
CA GLU A 7 17.50 3.25 13.99
C GLU A 7 17.06 2.47 15.24
N PRO A 8 15.75 2.18 15.41
CA PRO A 8 15.24 1.43 16.55
C PRO A 8 15.43 -0.10 16.41
N PHE A 9 16.32 -0.54 15.52
CA PHE A 9 16.62 -1.95 15.24
C PHE A 9 18.10 -2.15 14.90
N ARG A 10 18.52 -3.42 14.80
CA ARG A 10 19.88 -3.81 14.38
C ARG A 10 19.84 -4.75 13.19
N ILE A 11 20.86 -4.68 12.35
CA ILE A 11 21.05 -5.55 11.19
C ILE A 11 21.19 -7.01 11.66
N LYS A 12 20.43 -7.91 11.02
CA LYS A 12 20.45 -9.37 11.29
C LYS A 12 21.06 -10.18 10.16
N SER A 13 20.96 -9.68 8.93
CA SER A 13 21.55 -10.24 7.72
C SER A 13 21.87 -9.08 6.78
N VAL A 14 22.78 -9.32 5.83
CA VAL A 14 23.12 -8.37 4.78
C VAL A 14 22.90 -9.02 3.43
N GLU A 15 22.39 -8.25 2.48
CA GLU A 15 22.32 -8.64 1.08
C GLU A 15 23.51 -8.05 0.33
N ALA A 16 24.22 -8.87 -0.43
CA ALA A 16 25.39 -8.42 -1.18
C ALA A 16 24.93 -7.68 -2.45
N ILE A 17 25.32 -6.41 -2.58
CA ILE A 17 25.00 -5.56 -3.76
C ILE A 17 26.12 -5.66 -4.82
N LYS A 18 26.96 -6.71 -4.76
CA LYS A 18 27.93 -6.99 -5.83
C LYS A 18 27.14 -7.56 -7.00
N PHE A 19 27.09 -6.82 -8.13
CA PHE A 19 26.46 -7.17 -9.42
C PHE A 19 25.01 -6.71 -9.66
N ALA A 20 24.56 -5.62 -9.05
CA ALA A 20 23.54 -4.79 -9.70
C ALA A 20 24.28 -3.87 -10.68
N ASP A 21 24.60 -4.36 -11.87
CA ASP A 21 25.66 -3.79 -12.74
C ASP A 21 25.47 -2.30 -13.10
N ASP A 22 24.27 -1.74 -12.93
CA ASP A 22 23.96 -0.33 -13.19
C ASP A 22 23.30 0.43 -12.02
N VAL A 23 22.94 -0.24 -10.91
CA VAL A 23 22.14 0.37 -9.81
C VAL A 23 22.69 -0.01 -8.44
N LEU A 24 23.43 0.90 -7.80
CA LEU A 24 24.00 0.69 -6.45
C LEU A 24 23.00 0.93 -5.31
N ILE A 25 22.09 1.89 -5.48
CA ILE A 25 21.02 2.22 -4.53
C ILE A 25 19.74 2.32 -5.35
N ASP A 26 18.83 1.38 -5.14
CA ASP A 26 17.55 1.38 -5.83
C ASP A 26 16.54 2.28 -5.10
N LEU A 27 16.18 3.39 -5.73
CA LEU A 27 15.17 4.35 -5.27
C LEU A 27 13.95 4.38 -6.21
N LEU A 28 13.79 3.36 -7.06
CA LEU A 28 12.72 3.31 -8.05
C LEU A 28 11.34 3.19 -7.38
N THR A 29 11.25 2.39 -6.31
CA THR A 29 10.00 2.16 -5.59
C THR A 29 10.24 1.64 -4.17
N ASP A 30 9.29 1.95 -3.28
CA ASP A 30 9.14 1.38 -1.95
C ASP A 30 8.25 0.12 -1.94
N SER A 31 7.66 -0.25 -3.07
CA SER A 31 6.72 -1.37 -3.20
C SER A 31 7.43 -2.72 -3.18
N GLY A 32 7.35 -3.43 -2.06
CA GLY A 32 7.87 -4.80 -1.93
C GLY A 32 9.37 -4.89 -1.70
N THR A 33 10.05 -3.76 -1.50
CA THR A 33 11.51 -3.66 -1.28
C THR A 33 11.89 -3.53 0.21
N GLY A 34 10.93 -3.72 1.12
CA GLY A 34 11.15 -3.62 2.57
C GLY A 34 11.97 -4.77 3.15
N ALA A 35 12.87 -4.45 4.09
CA ALA A 35 13.63 -5.47 4.83
C ALA A 35 12.76 -6.13 5.92
N MET A 36 12.47 -7.42 5.76
CA MET A 36 11.70 -8.17 6.75
C MET A 36 12.50 -8.43 8.04
N SER A 37 11.80 -8.37 9.17
CA SER A 37 12.33 -8.77 10.48
C SER A 37 12.58 -10.28 10.57
N SER A 38 13.42 -10.70 11.52
CA SER A 38 13.62 -12.13 11.84
C SER A 38 12.33 -12.85 12.24
N ALA A 39 11.37 -12.13 12.84
CA ALA A 39 10.09 -12.70 13.22
C ALA A 39 9.21 -13.01 12.00
N GLN A 40 9.22 -12.14 10.99
CA GLN A 40 8.54 -12.38 9.72
C GLN A 40 9.15 -13.56 8.97
N TRP A 41 10.49 -13.65 8.90
CA TRP A 41 11.16 -14.83 8.35
C TRP A 41 10.81 -16.12 9.10
N GLY A 42 10.77 -16.08 10.44
CA GLY A 42 10.36 -17.23 11.26
C GLY A 42 8.90 -17.65 11.04
N ALA A 43 8.01 -16.68 10.77
CA ALA A 43 6.62 -16.96 10.42
C ALA A 43 6.50 -17.57 9.02
N LEU A 44 7.31 -17.12 8.04
CA LEU A 44 7.35 -17.68 6.70
C LEU A 44 7.71 -19.18 6.72
N MET A 45 8.69 -19.56 7.53
CA MET A 45 9.09 -20.98 7.71
C MET A 45 8.00 -21.86 8.35
N GLN A 46 6.99 -21.25 8.98
CA GLN A 46 5.87 -21.93 9.63
C GLN A 46 4.55 -21.75 8.87
N GLY A 47 4.63 -21.34 7.59
CA GLY A 47 3.47 -21.11 6.73
C GLY A 47 2.58 -22.35 6.63
N ASP A 48 1.27 -22.13 6.77
CA ASP A 48 0.25 -23.14 6.52
C ASP A 48 -0.29 -22.99 5.09
N GLU A 49 0.21 -23.85 4.19
CA GLU A 49 -0.10 -23.85 2.75
C GLU A 49 -1.40 -24.62 2.41
N SER A 50 -2.26 -24.85 3.40
CA SER A 50 -3.57 -25.47 3.18
C SER A 50 -4.44 -24.61 2.26
N TYR A 51 -5.01 -25.23 1.22
CA TYR A 51 -5.83 -24.54 0.22
C TYR A 51 -7.07 -23.86 0.81
N ALA A 52 -7.67 -24.44 1.84
CA ALA A 52 -8.80 -23.87 2.57
C ALA A 52 -8.59 -24.02 4.07
N GLY A 53 -8.96 -22.99 4.84
CA GLY A 53 -8.86 -23.02 6.31
C GLY A 53 -7.43 -22.86 6.85
N SER A 54 -6.52 -22.24 6.08
CA SER A 54 -5.15 -21.98 6.54
C SER A 54 -5.13 -21.20 7.86
N ARG A 55 -4.34 -21.67 8.83
CA ARG A 55 -4.11 -20.95 10.10
C ARG A 55 -3.48 -19.59 9.88
N SER A 56 -2.67 -19.43 8.82
CA SER A 56 -2.09 -18.13 8.43
C SER A 56 -3.17 -17.11 8.08
N PHE A 57 -4.22 -17.53 7.38
CA PHE A 57 -5.35 -16.65 7.05
C PHE A 57 -6.07 -16.17 8.31
N TYR A 58 -6.40 -17.06 9.25
CA TYR A 58 -7.11 -16.64 10.47
C TYR A 58 -6.29 -15.69 11.35
N ARG A 59 -4.95 -15.85 11.39
CA ARG A 59 -4.07 -14.89 12.06
C ARG A 59 -4.09 -13.53 11.36
N PHE A 60 -4.05 -13.51 10.02
CA PHE A 60 -4.16 -12.30 9.22
C PHE A 60 -5.52 -11.60 9.42
N ASP A 61 -6.63 -12.33 9.29
CA ASP A 61 -7.99 -11.81 9.47
C ASP A 61 -8.18 -11.20 10.87
N ALA A 62 -7.72 -11.88 11.92
CA ALA A 62 -7.81 -11.37 13.29
C ALA A 62 -7.09 -10.03 13.47
N VAL A 63 -5.85 -9.90 12.95
CA VAL A 63 -5.07 -8.66 13.05
C VAL A 63 -5.69 -7.54 12.22
N VAL A 64 -6.07 -7.82 10.97
CA VAL A 64 -6.68 -6.79 10.12
C VAL A 64 -8.00 -6.30 10.72
N ARG A 65 -8.80 -7.20 11.27
CA ARG A 65 -10.07 -6.86 11.93
C ARG A 65 -9.86 -6.03 13.20
N ASP A 66 -8.85 -6.35 14.00
CA ASP A 66 -8.49 -5.56 15.19
C ASP A 66 -8.06 -4.12 14.81
N LEU A 67 -7.25 -3.99 13.76
CA LEU A 67 -6.73 -2.69 13.32
C LEU A 67 -7.79 -1.82 12.60
N THR A 68 -8.70 -2.44 11.85
CA THR A 68 -9.60 -1.72 10.93
C THR A 68 -11.07 -1.75 11.34
N GLY A 69 -11.48 -2.71 12.16
CA GLY A 69 -12.88 -2.96 12.50
C GLY A 69 -13.74 -3.54 11.37
N PHE A 70 -13.17 -3.86 10.20
CA PHE A 70 -13.96 -4.38 9.08
C PHE A 70 -14.51 -5.79 9.34
N ARG A 71 -15.80 -5.99 9.01
CA ARG A 71 -16.49 -7.26 9.21
C ARG A 71 -16.02 -8.38 8.28
N HIS A 72 -15.69 -8.03 7.04
CA HIS A 72 -15.35 -8.98 5.98
C HIS A 72 -13.98 -8.63 5.41
N ILE A 73 -13.07 -9.61 5.38
CA ILE A 73 -11.70 -9.48 4.89
C ILE A 73 -11.49 -10.49 3.76
N ILE A 74 -10.98 -10.01 2.62
CA ILE A 74 -10.64 -10.84 1.47
C ILE A 74 -9.15 -10.59 1.16
N PRO A 75 -8.26 -11.58 1.34
CA PRO A 75 -6.86 -11.42 1.01
C PRO A 75 -6.66 -11.41 -0.51
N THR A 76 -5.75 -10.56 -0.98
CA THR A 76 -5.32 -10.52 -2.38
C THR A 76 -3.79 -10.56 -2.44
N HIS A 77 -3.23 -10.84 -3.60
CA HIS A 77 -1.77 -10.90 -3.75
C HIS A 77 -1.11 -9.52 -3.58
N GLN A 78 -1.80 -8.43 -3.91
CA GLN A 78 -1.35 -7.04 -3.67
C GLN A 78 -2.51 -6.03 -3.88
N GLY A 79 -2.22 -4.74 -3.64
CA GLY A 79 -3.19 -3.63 -3.70
C GLY A 79 -4.03 -3.59 -4.97
N ARG A 80 -3.41 -3.57 -6.16
CA ARG A 80 -4.14 -3.45 -7.44
C ARG A 80 -5.19 -4.54 -7.70
N ALA A 81 -5.01 -5.71 -7.10
CA ALA A 81 -5.99 -6.79 -7.22
C ALA A 81 -7.18 -6.61 -6.28
N ALA A 82 -6.96 -6.04 -5.09
CA ALA A 82 -8.05 -5.64 -4.21
C ALA A 82 -8.88 -4.53 -4.88
N GLU A 83 -8.21 -3.54 -5.47
CA GLU A 83 -8.86 -2.47 -6.26
C GLU A 83 -9.72 -3.05 -7.38
N ARG A 84 -9.16 -3.97 -8.17
CA ARG A 84 -9.89 -4.62 -9.26
C ARG A 84 -11.15 -5.33 -8.79
N ILE A 85 -11.05 -6.14 -7.74
CA ILE A 85 -12.23 -6.85 -7.19
C ILE A 85 -13.28 -5.84 -6.72
N LEU A 86 -12.86 -4.81 -5.98
CA LEU A 86 -13.79 -3.81 -5.44
C LEU A 86 -14.49 -3.05 -6.56
N PHE A 87 -13.75 -2.37 -7.43
CA PHE A 87 -14.30 -1.48 -8.43
C PHE A 87 -15.12 -2.20 -9.49
N HIS A 88 -14.67 -3.39 -9.93
CA HIS A 88 -15.45 -4.21 -10.85
C HIS A 88 -16.78 -4.68 -10.26
N THR A 89 -16.87 -4.83 -8.93
CA THR A 89 -18.09 -5.29 -8.26
C THR A 89 -19.09 -4.15 -8.02
N VAL A 90 -18.60 -2.92 -7.77
CA VAL A 90 -19.44 -1.83 -7.26
C VAL A 90 -19.67 -0.69 -8.25
N LEU A 91 -18.76 -0.49 -9.21
CA LEU A 91 -18.85 0.63 -10.14
C LEU A 91 -19.75 0.30 -11.33
N LYS A 92 -20.31 1.37 -11.91
CA LYS A 92 -21.06 1.38 -13.15
C LYS A 92 -20.53 2.52 -14.03
N PRO A 93 -20.72 2.42 -15.37
CA PRO A 93 -20.39 3.52 -16.26
C PRO A 93 -21.01 4.85 -15.81
N ASP A 94 -20.30 5.93 -16.10
CA ASP A 94 -20.70 7.32 -15.80
C ASP A 94 -20.76 7.69 -14.31
N GLN A 95 -20.41 6.77 -13.40
CA GLN A 95 -20.23 7.12 -11.99
C GLN A 95 -18.95 7.92 -11.76
N ILE A 96 -18.93 8.71 -10.69
CA ILE A 96 -17.77 9.51 -10.29
C ILE A 96 -17.24 8.97 -8.96
N VAL A 97 -15.94 8.68 -8.91
CA VAL A 97 -15.21 8.29 -7.70
C VAL A 97 -14.35 9.48 -7.28
N PRO A 98 -14.75 10.22 -6.22
CA PRO A 98 -13.95 11.34 -5.72
C PRO A 98 -12.83 10.84 -4.79
N ASN A 99 -11.67 11.47 -4.86
CA ASN A 99 -10.57 11.23 -3.92
C ASN A 99 -9.71 12.49 -3.77
N ASN A 100 -8.87 12.58 -2.74
CA ASN A 100 -7.84 13.63 -2.67
C ASN A 100 -6.90 13.52 -3.88
N ASN A 101 -6.39 12.31 -4.16
CA ASN A 101 -5.65 12.01 -5.38
C ASN A 101 -5.68 10.49 -5.59
N HIS A 102 -5.98 10.03 -6.80
CA HIS A 102 -5.93 8.61 -7.13
C HIS A 102 -4.49 8.17 -7.43
N PHE A 103 -4.10 7.02 -6.89
CA PHE A 103 -2.88 6.35 -7.35
C PHE A 103 -3.11 5.76 -8.75
N ASP A 104 -2.04 5.59 -9.52
CA ASP A 104 -2.09 5.23 -10.95
C ASP A 104 -2.95 3.98 -11.21
N THR A 105 -2.75 2.90 -10.43
CA THR A 105 -3.54 1.67 -10.61
C THR A 105 -4.97 1.81 -10.11
N THR A 106 -5.21 2.65 -9.10
CA THR A 106 -6.56 2.94 -8.61
C THR A 106 -7.37 3.63 -9.70
N ARG A 107 -6.81 4.69 -10.31
CA ARG A 107 -7.41 5.40 -11.44
C ARG A 107 -7.70 4.45 -12.61
N ALA A 108 -6.71 3.64 -13.00
CA ALA A 108 -6.88 2.68 -14.09
C ALA A 108 -8.01 1.67 -13.83
N ASN A 109 -8.14 1.15 -12.59
CA ASN A 109 -9.23 0.23 -12.25
C ASN A 109 -10.61 0.91 -12.14
N ILE A 110 -10.67 2.23 -11.97
CA ILE A 110 -11.93 2.99 -12.01
C ILE A 110 -12.33 3.25 -13.46
N GLU A 111 -11.41 3.79 -14.26
CA GLU A 111 -11.67 4.24 -15.64
C GLU A 111 -11.95 3.08 -16.59
N VAL A 112 -11.38 1.88 -16.34
CA VAL A 112 -11.69 0.68 -17.12
C VAL A 112 -13.17 0.25 -16.99
N GLU A 113 -13.84 0.64 -15.92
CA GLU A 113 -15.28 0.38 -15.70
C GLU A 113 -16.18 1.46 -16.35
N GLY A 114 -15.58 2.43 -17.06
CA GLY A 114 -16.30 3.58 -17.65
C GLY A 114 -16.72 4.65 -16.64
N ALA A 115 -16.17 4.60 -15.42
CA ALA A 115 -16.37 5.60 -14.38
C ALA A 115 -15.28 6.68 -14.43
N GLU A 116 -15.55 7.83 -13.82
CA GLU A 116 -14.60 8.94 -13.70
C GLU A 116 -13.86 8.89 -12.35
N ALA A 117 -12.53 8.85 -12.37
CA ALA A 117 -11.71 9.12 -11.19
C ALA A 117 -11.44 10.64 -11.05
N ARG A 118 -12.10 11.28 -10.07
CA ARG A 118 -12.01 12.73 -9.85
C ARG A 118 -11.08 13.07 -8.69
N ASP A 119 -9.97 13.75 -9.00
CA ASP A 119 -9.03 14.23 -7.99
C ASP A 119 -9.42 15.61 -7.46
N LEU A 120 -9.48 15.72 -6.13
CA LEU A 120 -9.91 16.89 -5.38
C LEU A 120 -8.85 17.28 -4.33
N VAL A 121 -7.57 17.25 -4.69
CA VAL A 121 -6.50 17.70 -3.78
C VAL A 121 -6.59 19.21 -3.56
N ILE A 122 -6.38 19.66 -2.32
CA ILE A 122 -6.28 21.10 -2.00
C ILE A 122 -5.20 21.82 -2.84
N PRO A 123 -5.34 23.13 -3.13
CA PRO A 123 -4.37 23.88 -3.93
C PRO A 123 -2.92 23.77 -3.42
N GLU A 124 -2.70 23.79 -2.10
CA GLU A 124 -1.40 23.66 -1.44
C GLU A 124 -0.72 22.32 -1.73
N GLY A 125 -1.52 21.27 -1.97
CA GLY A 125 -1.03 19.95 -2.34
C GLY A 125 -0.35 19.94 -3.71
N ARG A 126 -0.64 20.93 -4.57
CA ARG A 126 -0.03 21.11 -5.90
C ARG A 126 1.24 21.94 -5.88
N VAL A 127 1.66 22.46 -4.72
CA VAL A 127 2.85 23.32 -4.58
C VAL A 127 3.90 22.61 -3.74
N PRO A 128 4.87 21.89 -4.34
CA PRO A 128 5.86 21.11 -3.59
C PRO A 128 6.68 21.93 -2.59
N SER A 129 7.06 23.15 -2.97
CA SER A 129 7.90 24.05 -2.15
C SER A 129 7.18 24.68 -0.96
N LEU A 130 5.84 24.71 -0.95
CA LEU A 130 5.08 25.30 0.14
C LEU A 130 5.17 24.43 1.40
N ILE A 131 5.42 24.99 2.58
CA ILE A 131 5.34 24.22 3.82
C ILE A 131 3.89 24.27 4.29
N HIS A 132 3.20 23.14 4.25
CA HIS A 132 1.82 23.01 4.72
C HIS A 132 1.66 21.66 5.43
N PRO A 133 1.04 21.62 6.63
CA PRO A 133 1.00 20.40 7.45
C PRO A 133 0.14 19.28 6.84
N PHE A 134 -0.83 19.61 5.99
CA PHE A 134 -1.82 18.65 5.47
C PHE A 134 -2.03 18.75 3.95
N LYS A 135 -0.95 18.59 3.17
CA LYS A 135 -1.01 18.67 1.69
C LYS A 135 -1.87 17.61 1.00
N GLY A 136 -2.20 16.52 1.69
CA GLY A 136 -3.02 15.44 1.17
C GLY A 136 -4.52 15.60 1.42
N ASN A 137 -4.99 16.76 1.89
CA ASN A 137 -6.42 16.94 2.18
C ASN A 137 -7.27 16.97 0.90
N ILE A 138 -8.53 16.54 1.05
CA ILE A 138 -9.59 16.75 0.06
C ILE A 138 -10.07 18.21 0.14
N ASP A 139 -10.22 18.83 -1.02
CA ASP A 139 -10.90 20.10 -1.21
C ASP A 139 -12.42 19.88 -1.21
N LEU A 140 -13.13 20.56 -0.30
CA LEU A 140 -14.56 20.39 -0.08
C LEU A 140 -15.43 21.48 -0.76
N GLY A 141 -14.81 22.45 -1.44
CA GLY A 141 -15.51 23.54 -2.14
C GLY A 141 -15.04 24.94 -1.78
#